data_AF-G5JT69-F1
#
_entry.id   AF-G5JT69-F1
#
_cell.length_a   1.000
_cell.length_b   1.000
_cell.length_c   1.000
_cell.angle_alpha   90.00
_cell.angle_beta   90.00
_cell.angle_gamma   90.00
#
_symmetry.space_group_name_H-M   'P 1'
#
loop_
_entity.id
_entity.type
_entity.pdbx_description
1 polymer ?
#
loop_
_entity_poly.entity_id
_entity_poly.type
_entity_poly.pdbx_seq_one_letter_code
_entity_poly.pdbx_strand_id
1 'polypeptide(L)'
;MKDFGQSPYDEAMVVESNGKIIGAVWCCIIGDYGHIDDETPSLAMPLLPAYRGQGIGTKLLKTFLKALRMKGYRQISLSVQKDNDACGMY
;
A
#
# COMPACT_ATOMS: atom_id res chain seq x y z
N MET A 1 -7.91 -9.41 -7.43
CA MET A 1 -7.20 -8.37 -8.20
C MET A 1 -6.98 -8.92 -9.61
N LYS A 2 -7.84 -8.56 -10.55
CA LYS A 2 -7.58 -8.81 -11.98
C LYS A 2 -6.80 -7.60 -12.49
N ASP A 3 -5.79 -7.82 -13.34
CA ASP A 3 -5.09 -6.77 -14.10
C ASP A 3 -4.12 -5.83 -13.35
N PHE A 4 -3.66 -6.19 -12.14
CA PHE A 4 -2.60 -5.44 -11.45
C PHE A 4 -1.28 -5.42 -12.26
N GLY A 5 -0.70 -4.23 -12.42
CA GLY A 5 0.52 -3.99 -13.20
C GLY A 5 0.26 -3.61 -14.66
N GLN A 6 -1.00 -3.49 -15.08
CA GLN A 6 -1.36 -2.99 -16.41
C GLN A 6 -1.58 -1.47 -16.41
N SER A 7 -1.88 -0.88 -15.25
CA SER A 7 -2.01 0.56 -15.11
C SER A 7 -0.65 1.19 -14.78
N PRO A 8 -0.30 2.38 -15.32
CA PRO A 8 0.84 3.16 -14.84
C PRO A 8 0.66 3.62 -13.38
N TYR A 9 -0.55 3.48 -12.83
CA TYR A 9 -0.89 3.76 -11.44
C TYR A 9 -0.69 2.56 -10.50
N ASP A 10 -0.38 1.38 -11.05
CA ASP A 10 -0.13 0.17 -10.28
C ASP A 10 1.33 0.13 -9.83
N GLU A 11 1.54 0.41 -8.55
CA GLU A 11 2.86 0.43 -7.93
C GLU A 11 2.88 -0.52 -6.76
N ALA A 12 3.96 -1.28 -6.60
CA ALA A 12 4.16 -2.16 -5.45
C ALA A 12 5.58 -2.08 -4.93
N MET A 13 5.73 -2.22 -3.62
CA MET A 13 7.00 -2.46 -2.96
C MET A 13 6.86 -3.60 -1.98
N VAL A 14 7.87 -4.45 -1.92
CA VAL A 14 7.99 -5.50 -0.91
C VAL A 14 9.04 -5.12 0.11
N VAL A 15 8.90 -5.66 1.32
CA VAL A 15 9.96 -5.60 2.32
C VAL A 15 10.46 -7.01 2.57
N GLU A 16 11.76 -7.17 2.42
CA GLU A 16 12.46 -8.45 2.58
C GLU A 16 13.32 -8.41 3.85
N SER A 17 13.36 -9.53 4.56
CA SER A 17 14.29 -9.77 5.66
C SER A 17 14.80 -11.20 5.56
N ASN A 18 16.13 -11.36 5.55
CA ASN A 18 16.81 -12.66 5.46
C ASN A 18 16.33 -13.52 4.28
N GLY A 19 16.16 -12.94 3.09
CA GLY A 19 15.69 -13.67 1.90
C GLY A 19 14.20 -14.00 1.91
N LYS A 20 13.43 -13.51 2.89
CA LYS A 20 11.97 -13.73 3.00
C LYS A 20 11.20 -12.43 2.87
N ILE A 21 10.17 -12.43 2.03
CA ILE A 21 9.21 -11.33 1.98
C ILE A 21 8.37 -11.35 3.27
N ILE A 22 8.45 -10.28 4.06
CA ILE A 22 7.75 -10.16 5.35
C ILE A 22 6.58 -9.17 5.30
N GLY A 23 6.45 -8.44 4.19
CA GLY A 23 5.34 -7.53 3.93
C GLY A 23 5.40 -6.94 2.53
N ALA A 24 4.30 -6.34 2.12
CA ALA A 24 4.17 -5.65 0.85
C ALA A 24 3.31 -4.41 1.03
N VAL A 25 3.44 -3.48 0.10
CA VAL A 25 2.54 -2.34 -0.10
C VAL A 25 2.28 -2.22 -1.58
N TRP A 26 1.05 -1.95 -1.96
CA TRP A 26 0.72 -1.61 -3.33
C TRP A 26 -0.39 -0.57 -3.39
N CYS A 27 -0.45 0.15 -4.50
CA CYS A 27 -1.59 0.98 -4.86
C CYS A 27 -2.11 0.58 -6.24
N CYS A 28 -3.42 0.59 -6.41
CA CYS A 28 -4.08 0.36 -7.68
C CYS A 28 -5.36 1.20 -7.78
N ILE A 29 -5.71 1.63 -8.99
CA ILE A 29 -7.02 2.23 -9.24
C ILE A 29 -8.00 1.07 -9.48
N ILE A 30 -8.83 0.77 -8.49
CA ILE A 30 -9.91 -0.21 -8.64
C ILE A 30 -11.15 0.57 -9.06
N GLY A 31 -11.52 0.49 -10.33
CA GLY A 31 -12.74 1.11 -10.87
C GLY A 31 -14.03 0.42 -10.46
N ASP A 32 -14.09 -0.16 -9.24
CA ASP A 32 -15.29 -0.83 -8.75
C ASP A 32 -15.41 -0.72 -7.22
N TYR A 33 -16.46 -0.03 -6.80
CA TYR A 33 -16.99 0.17 -5.44
C TYR A 33 -16.10 0.88 -4.41
N GLY A 34 -15.97 2.20 -4.60
CA GLY A 34 -15.48 3.15 -3.58
C GLY A 34 -15.11 4.53 -4.15
N HIS A 35 -15.74 4.95 -5.26
CA HIS A 35 -15.35 6.13 -6.03
C HIS A 35 -15.43 7.41 -5.22
N ILE A 36 -14.28 8.02 -4.95
CA ILE A 36 -14.16 9.45 -4.62
C ILE A 36 -13.79 10.24 -5.89
N ASP A 37 -12.95 9.68 -6.78
CA ASP A 37 -12.70 10.12 -8.16
C ASP A 37 -11.96 9.02 -8.96
N ASP A 38 -11.79 9.19 -10.27
CA ASP A 38 -11.07 8.26 -11.18
C ASP A 38 -9.53 8.43 -11.14
N GLU A 39 -9.01 9.29 -10.25
CA GLU A 39 -7.59 9.64 -10.18
C GLU A 39 -6.92 9.19 -8.88
N THR A 40 -7.68 8.68 -7.91
CA THR A 40 -7.19 8.36 -6.56
C THR A 40 -7.03 6.85 -6.38
N PRO A 41 -5.80 6.30 -6.45
CA PRO A 41 -5.56 4.88 -6.25
C PRO A 41 -5.79 4.48 -4.78
N SER A 42 -6.27 3.25 -4.58
CA SER A 42 -6.44 2.62 -3.27
C SER A 42 -5.15 1.92 -2.84
N LEU A 43 -4.67 2.19 -1.63
CA LEU A 43 -3.47 1.58 -1.04
C LEU A 43 -3.82 0.40 -0.11
N ALA A 44 -3.08 -0.69 -0.22
CA ALA A 44 -3.09 -1.80 0.73
C ALA A 44 -1.67 -2.19 1.16
N MET A 45 -1.51 -2.59 2.43
CA MET A 45 -0.19 -2.92 3.01
C MET A 45 -0.26 -4.08 4.02
N PRO A 46 -0.25 -5.34 3.56
CA PRO A 46 -0.15 -6.49 4.44
C PRO A 46 1.27 -6.65 5.00
N LEU A 47 1.34 -6.98 6.29
CA LEU A 47 2.55 -7.38 6.99
C LEU A 47 2.27 -8.67 7.74
N LEU A 48 3.25 -9.58 7.72
CA LEU A 48 3.22 -10.77 8.55
C LEU A 48 3.05 -10.36 10.03
N PRO A 49 2.15 -11.01 10.80
CA PRO A 49 1.86 -10.63 12.18
C PRO A 49 3.11 -10.50 13.07
N ALA A 50 4.09 -11.40 12.89
CA ALA A 50 5.36 -11.39 13.64
C ALA A 50 6.23 -10.14 13.41
N TYR A 51 5.94 -9.33 12.40
CA TYR A 51 6.69 -8.13 12.02
C TYR A 51 5.90 -6.83 12.23
N ARG A 52 4.70 -6.92 12.84
CA ARG A 52 3.90 -5.76 13.24
C ARG A 52 4.45 -5.14 14.53
N GLY A 53 4.10 -3.88 14.79
CA GLY A 53 4.55 -3.14 16.00
C GLY A 53 6.03 -2.74 16.02
N GLN A 54 6.81 -3.10 14.99
CA GLN A 54 8.26 -2.84 14.93
C GLN A 54 8.63 -1.61 14.08
N GLY A 55 7.66 -0.79 13.67
CA GLY A 55 7.87 0.36 12.78
C GLY A 55 8.16 0.02 11.32
N ILE A 56 8.20 -1.27 10.95
CA ILE A 56 8.45 -1.76 9.58
C ILE A 56 7.39 -1.23 8.62
N GLY A 57 6.10 -1.32 8.98
CA GLY A 57 5.01 -0.79 8.17
C GLY A 57 5.09 0.72 7.97
N THR A 58 5.41 1.47 9.01
CA THR A 58 5.60 2.92 8.90
C THR A 58 6.74 3.27 7.95
N LYS A 59 7.87 2.54 8.01
CA LYS A 59 9.01 2.75 7.11
C LYS A 59 8.67 2.37 5.67
N LEU A 60 7.96 1.25 5.46
CA LEU A 60 7.52 0.79 4.16
C LEU A 60 6.55 1.82 3.53
N LEU A 61 5.54 2.25 4.28
CA LEU A 61 4.57 3.26 3.84
C LEU A 61 5.25 4.58 3.48
N LYS A 62 6.13 5.11 4.35
CA LYS A 62 6.85 6.36 4.07
C LYS A 62 7.72 6.26 2.81
N THR A 63 8.39 5.14 2.62
CA THR A 63 9.22 4.90 1.42
C THR A 63 8.36 4.85 0.17
N PHE A 64 7.23 4.15 0.25
CA PHE A 64 6.30 4.01 -0.87
C PHE A 64 5.65 5.36 -1.25
N LEU A 65 5.17 6.12 -0.26
CA LEU A 65 4.65 7.48 -0.48
C LEU A 65 5.68 8.40 -1.13
N LYS A 66 6.95 8.31 -0.72
CA LYS A 66 8.03 9.09 -1.33
C LYS A 66 8.24 8.69 -2.79
N ALA A 67 8.21 7.40 -3.11
CA ALA A 67 8.32 6.90 -4.47
C ALA A 67 7.17 7.41 -5.35
N LEU A 68 5.93 7.32 -4.87
CA LEU A 68 4.75 7.85 -5.57
C LEU A 68 4.83 9.36 -5.79
N ARG A 69 5.24 10.12 -4.78
CA ARG A 69 5.42 11.57 -4.92
C ARG A 69 6.45 11.94 -5.99
N MET A 70 7.56 11.19 -6.07
CA MET A 70 8.57 11.40 -7.12
C MET A 70 8.04 11.06 -8.52
N LYS A 71 7.05 10.15 -8.61
CA LYS A 71 6.35 9.82 -9.87
C LYS A 71 5.21 10.79 -10.22
N GLY A 72 4.97 11.81 -9.40
CA GLY A 72 3.99 12.87 -9.69
C GLY A 72 2.57 12.62 -9.17
N TYR A 73 2.38 11.59 -8.34
CA TYR A 73 1.08 11.33 -7.71
C TYR A 73 0.72 12.46 -6.75
N ARG A 74 -0.46 13.07 -6.94
CA ARG A 74 -0.94 14.21 -6.14
C ARG A 74 -1.64 13.79 -4.86
N GLN A 75 -2.40 12.69 -4.93
CA GLN A 75 -3.19 12.16 -3.83
C GLN A 75 -3.32 10.65 -3.96
N ILE A 76 -3.40 9.95 -2.82
CA ILE A 76 -3.74 8.54 -2.76
C ILE A 76 -4.72 8.32 -1.60
N SER A 77 -5.68 7.42 -1.76
CA SER A 77 -6.61 7.07 -0.68
C SER A 77 -6.09 5.86 0.07
N LEU A 78 -5.94 6.01 1.38
CA LEU A 78 -5.53 4.93 2.26
C LEU A 78 -6.77 4.15 2.71
N SER A 79 -7.08 3.08 2.00
CA SER A 79 -8.14 2.14 2.39
C SER A 79 -7.56 1.07 3.31
N VAL A 80 -7.48 1.36 4.61
CA VAL A 80 -7.15 0.34 5.61
C VAL A 80 -8.35 -0.62 5.71
N GLN A 81 -8.33 -1.74 5.00
CA GLN A 81 -9.25 -2.83 5.29
C GLN A 81 -8.92 -3.39 6.68
N LYS A 82 -9.85 -3.14 7.62
CA LYS A 82 -9.75 -3.41 9.05
C LYS A 82 -9.56 -4.89 9.43
N ASP A 83 -9.67 -5.82 8.50
CA ASP A 83 -9.36 -7.25 8.75
C ASP A 83 -7.84 -7.54 8.82
N ASN A 84 -7.01 -6.50 8.70
CA ASN A 84 -5.57 -6.56 8.91
C ASN A 84 -5.21 -5.72 10.16
N ASP A 85 -5.46 -6.26 11.36
CA ASP A 85 -5.17 -5.71 12.71
C ASP A 85 -4.12 -4.58 12.73
N ALA A 86 -4.60 -3.35 12.53
CA ALA A 86 -3.87 -2.09 12.68
C ALA A 86 -4.70 -1.09 13.49
N CYS A 87 -5.49 -1.59 14.44
CA CYS A 87 -6.47 -0.82 15.19
C CYS A 87 -5.85 0.05 16.32
N GLY A 88 -4.60 0.50 16.18
CA GLY A 88 -3.88 1.17 17.28
C GLY A 88 -2.91 2.29 16.89
N MET A 89 -3.05 2.89 15.70
CA MET A 89 -2.24 4.06 15.32
C MET A 89 -3.11 5.12 14.65
N TYR A 90 -3.99 5.74 15.44
CA TYR A 90 -4.47 7.11 15.22
C TYR A 90 -4.18 7.92 16.47
#